data_AF-A0A359CXK4-F1
#
_entry.id   AF-A0A359CXK4-F1
#
_cell.length_a   1.000
_cell.length_b   1.000
_cell.length_c   1.000
_cell.angle_alpha   90.00
_cell.angle_beta   90.00
_cell.angle_gamma   90.00
#
_symmetry.space_group_name_H-M   'P 1'
#
loop_
_entity.id
_entity.type
_entity.pdbx_description
1 polymer ?
#
loop_
_entity_poly.entity_id
_entity_poly.type
_entity_poly.pdbx_seq_one_letter_code
_entity_poly.pdbx_strand_id
1 'polypeptide(L)'
;MKYFIVLILLFINLSVLSQNLVPNSSFEELSSCPNDFENYNLLLHWSNPTNGTPCIFNSCSNGNAGVPSNIYGYQQSKDGNGYVGIALWGFNYREYIQVQLEQTLVANEKYYVSFYVNLSNLAICINQIGLYFSSNLIQENITSALNYTPQITNTNGFLADTADWQLISGTYLSNGNENYIIIGNFYDDAHTDTMKVGGTYGSFYYIDDVYVGIDTTVNINTDVQSREEEISLYPNPAKERVFIKTENSKPAEMFVYNIQGCLLHQQTFTKSTNIYLQNWPAGVYYVKIVTENGIFVRKILREGL
;
A
#
# COMPACT_ATOMS: atom_id res chain seq x y z
N MET A 1 44.56 22.59 -30.56
CA MET A 1 43.20 22.62 -29.99
C MET A 1 42.74 21.21 -29.72
N LYS A 2 42.74 20.77 -28.45
CA LYS A 2 42.14 19.49 -28.02
C LYS A 2 40.85 19.85 -27.30
N TYR A 3 39.71 19.50 -27.88
CA TYR A 3 38.40 19.70 -27.26
C TYR A 3 38.20 18.63 -26.19
N PHE A 4 38.04 19.07 -24.95
CA PHE A 4 37.71 18.22 -23.81
C PHE A 4 36.18 18.16 -23.73
N ILE A 5 35.58 17.03 -24.12
CA ILE A 5 34.14 16.80 -23.99
C ILE A 5 33.90 16.37 -22.54
N VAL A 6 33.32 17.25 -21.73
CA VAL A 6 32.85 16.93 -20.38
C VAL A 6 31.45 16.34 -20.51
N LEU A 7 31.33 15.05 -20.25
CA LEU A 7 30.05 14.34 -20.18
C LEU A 7 29.39 14.69 -18.84
N ILE A 8 28.39 15.58 -18.86
CA ILE A 8 27.59 15.91 -17.67
C ILE A 8 26.56 14.79 -17.48
N LEU A 9 26.80 13.92 -16.49
CA LEU A 9 25.82 12.96 -15.99
C LEU A 9 24.75 13.72 -15.18
N LEU A 10 23.60 13.98 -15.80
CA LEU A 10 22.40 14.42 -15.09
C LEU A 10 21.91 13.27 -14.19
N PHE A 11 22.06 13.41 -12.88
CA PHE A 11 21.35 12.58 -11.91
C PHE A 11 19.87 13.01 -11.89
N ILE A 12 19.06 12.36 -12.73
CA ILE A 12 17.61 12.45 -12.64
C ILE A 12 17.21 11.66 -11.38
N ASN A 13 16.68 12.35 -10.37
CA ASN A 13 16.04 11.71 -9.23
C ASN A 13 14.75 11.05 -9.72
N LEU A 14 14.87 9.83 -10.25
CA LEU A 14 13.74 8.94 -10.48
C LEU A 14 13.30 8.44 -9.10
N SER A 15 12.20 8.99 -8.58
CA SER A 15 11.42 8.32 -7.56
C SER A 15 10.92 7.01 -8.16
N VAL A 16 11.64 5.92 -7.93
CA VAL A 16 11.22 4.58 -8.30
C VAL A 16 10.06 4.22 -7.38
N LEU A 17 8.83 4.33 -7.88
CA LEU A 17 7.70 3.66 -7.25
C LEU A 17 8.03 2.18 -7.24
N SER A 18 7.88 1.53 -6.09
CA SER A 18 8.08 0.08 -6.04
C SER A 18 7.10 -0.61 -6.98
N GLN A 19 7.60 -1.53 -7.80
CA GLN A 19 6.79 -2.33 -8.72
C GLN A 19 5.75 -3.12 -7.92
N ASN A 20 4.49 -3.09 -8.35
CA ASN A 20 3.48 -3.97 -7.79
C ASN A 20 3.85 -5.42 -8.11
N LEU A 21 4.00 -6.24 -7.07
CA LEU A 21 4.36 -7.66 -7.16
C LEU A 21 3.15 -8.57 -7.38
N VAL A 22 1.94 -8.01 -7.35
CA VAL A 22 0.70 -8.75 -7.60
C VAL A 22 0.41 -8.75 -9.10
N PRO A 23 0.45 -9.90 -9.78
CA PRO A 23 0.04 -9.97 -11.18
C PRO A 23 -1.47 -9.77 -11.27
N ASN A 24 -1.92 -9.12 -12.36
CA ASN A 24 -3.33 -8.85 -12.61
C ASN A 24 -4.06 -8.27 -11.37
N SER A 25 -3.45 -7.23 -10.77
CA SER A 25 -3.86 -6.63 -9.50
C SER A 25 -5.24 -5.97 -9.51
N SER A 26 -5.72 -5.58 -10.69
CA SER A 26 -7.02 -4.96 -10.94
C SER A 26 -8.00 -5.91 -11.64
N PHE A 27 -7.67 -7.21 -11.74
CA PHE A 27 -8.57 -8.26 -12.25
C PHE A 27 -9.03 -8.10 -13.71
N GLU A 28 -8.23 -7.42 -14.54
CA GLU A 28 -8.54 -7.12 -15.94
C GLU A 28 -8.17 -8.24 -16.93
N GLU A 29 -7.20 -9.10 -16.57
CA GLU A 29 -6.73 -10.17 -17.44
C GLU A 29 -7.66 -11.39 -17.32
N LEU A 30 -8.53 -11.53 -18.32
CA LEU A 30 -9.51 -12.62 -18.43
C LEU A 30 -9.25 -13.44 -19.70
N SER A 31 -9.40 -14.76 -19.62
CA SER A 31 -9.34 -15.64 -20.80
C SER A 31 -10.51 -15.41 -21.76
N SER A 32 -11.66 -15.01 -21.25
CA SER A 32 -12.83 -14.55 -22.01
C SER A 32 -13.73 -13.72 -21.10
N CYS A 33 -14.63 -12.93 -21.69
CA CYS A 33 -15.59 -12.17 -20.92
C CYS A 33 -16.57 -13.11 -20.19
N PRO A 34 -16.84 -12.93 -18.88
CA PRO A 34 -17.78 -13.77 -18.16
C PRO A 34 -19.19 -13.62 -18.72
N ASN A 35 -19.87 -14.75 -18.95
CA ASN A 35 -21.29 -14.74 -19.26
C ASN A 35 -22.15 -14.85 -17.98
N ASP A 36 -21.55 -15.31 -16.87
CA ASP A 36 -22.15 -15.39 -15.54
C ASP A 36 -21.11 -15.15 -14.44
N PHE A 37 -21.55 -14.80 -13.23
CA PHE A 37 -20.69 -14.37 -12.13
C PHE A 37 -19.87 -15.53 -11.55
N GLU A 38 -20.37 -16.76 -11.65
CA GLU A 38 -19.70 -17.99 -11.19
C GLU A 38 -18.54 -18.45 -12.09
N ASN A 39 -18.20 -17.70 -13.15
CA ASN A 39 -17.14 -18.06 -14.10
C ASN A 39 -15.73 -17.65 -13.61
N TYR A 40 -15.42 -17.79 -12.33
CA TYR A 40 -14.14 -17.36 -11.74
C TYR A 40 -12.91 -18.03 -12.37
N ASN A 41 -13.07 -19.22 -12.92
CA ASN A 41 -12.04 -19.92 -13.68
C ASN A 41 -11.56 -19.17 -14.95
N LEU A 42 -12.25 -18.10 -15.36
CA LEU A 42 -11.82 -17.26 -16.47
C LEU A 42 -10.75 -16.24 -16.07
N LEU A 43 -10.62 -15.92 -14.79
CA LEU A 43 -9.65 -14.96 -14.24
C LEU A 43 -8.24 -15.53 -14.31
N LEU A 44 -7.34 -14.81 -14.96
CA LEU A 44 -5.95 -15.25 -15.09
C LEU A 44 -5.16 -14.92 -13.82
N HIS A 45 -4.19 -15.78 -13.50
CA HIS A 45 -3.25 -15.71 -12.36
C HIS A 45 -3.85 -15.99 -10.98
N TRP A 46 -5.12 -15.65 -10.78
CA TRP A 46 -5.82 -15.86 -9.51
C TRP A 46 -6.49 -17.24 -9.44
N SER A 47 -6.58 -17.75 -8.22
CA SER A 47 -7.16 -19.05 -7.87
C SER A 47 -7.99 -18.93 -6.61
N ASN A 48 -8.82 -19.94 -6.33
CA ASN A 48 -9.51 -20.09 -5.05
C ASN A 48 -8.81 -21.20 -4.25
N PRO A 49 -8.34 -20.94 -3.02
CA PRO A 49 -7.68 -21.94 -2.19
C PRO A 49 -8.65 -22.91 -1.48
N THR A 50 -9.96 -22.75 -1.67
CA THR A 50 -11.02 -23.51 -0.98
C THR A 50 -12.05 -24.08 -1.97
N ASN A 51 -13.13 -24.69 -1.46
CA ASN A 51 -14.30 -25.09 -2.25
C ASN A 51 -15.36 -23.97 -2.38
N GLY A 52 -15.04 -22.73 -2.00
CA GLY A 52 -15.91 -21.58 -2.27
C GLY A 52 -16.08 -21.30 -3.77
N THR A 53 -16.88 -20.30 -4.10
CA THR A 53 -17.15 -19.89 -5.48
C THR A 53 -17.05 -18.37 -5.63
N PRO A 54 -15.84 -17.79 -5.46
CA PRO A 54 -15.62 -16.36 -5.73
C PRO A 54 -16.23 -15.96 -7.07
N CYS A 55 -16.67 -14.71 -7.18
CA CYS A 55 -17.34 -14.20 -8.36
C CYS A 55 -16.42 -13.25 -9.13
N ILE A 56 -16.53 -13.23 -10.46
CA ILE A 56 -15.92 -12.18 -11.28
C ILE A 56 -16.98 -11.28 -11.91
N PHE A 57 -16.68 -9.98 -11.96
CA PHE A 57 -17.51 -8.96 -12.59
C PHE A 57 -16.66 -8.16 -13.57
N ASN A 58 -17.20 -7.85 -14.74
CA ASN A 58 -16.51 -7.00 -15.70
C ASN A 58 -17.51 -6.24 -16.58
N SER A 59 -17.15 -5.03 -17.01
CA SER A 59 -18.00 -4.19 -17.88
C SER A 59 -18.22 -4.78 -19.28
N CYS A 60 -17.38 -5.73 -19.71
CA CYS A 60 -17.63 -6.49 -20.93
C CYS A 60 -18.84 -7.42 -20.81
N SER A 61 -19.25 -7.77 -19.58
CA SER A 61 -20.34 -8.69 -19.30
C SER A 61 -21.68 -7.96 -19.21
N ASN A 62 -22.77 -8.70 -19.43
CA ASN A 62 -24.14 -8.21 -19.31
C ASN A 62 -24.88 -8.97 -18.21
N GLY A 63 -25.85 -8.33 -17.57
CA GLY A 63 -26.72 -8.99 -16.60
C GLY A 63 -26.00 -9.27 -15.27
N ASN A 64 -25.94 -10.55 -14.86
CA ASN A 64 -25.59 -10.91 -13.49
C ASN A 64 -24.11 -10.71 -13.14
N ALA A 65 -23.21 -10.60 -14.13
CA ALA A 65 -21.77 -10.37 -13.94
C ALA A 65 -21.30 -9.00 -14.44
N GLY A 66 -22.23 -8.08 -14.71
CA GLY A 66 -21.93 -6.77 -15.27
C GLY A 66 -21.29 -5.80 -14.27
N VAL A 67 -20.52 -4.86 -14.80
CA VAL A 67 -20.11 -3.64 -14.08
C VAL A 67 -20.77 -2.44 -14.77
N PRO A 68 -21.46 -1.54 -14.04
CA PRO A 68 -21.53 -1.50 -12.57
C PRO A 68 -22.61 -2.35 -11.92
N SER A 69 -23.62 -2.81 -12.68
CA SER A 69 -24.78 -3.50 -12.12
C SER A 69 -24.64 -5.01 -12.32
N ASN A 70 -24.75 -5.76 -11.22
CA ASN A 70 -24.69 -7.22 -11.17
C ASN A 70 -25.73 -7.79 -10.19
N ILE A 71 -25.74 -9.12 -10.03
CA ILE A 71 -26.70 -9.81 -9.16
C ILE A 71 -26.58 -9.43 -7.67
N TYR A 72 -25.42 -8.96 -7.23
CA TYR A 72 -25.17 -8.57 -5.84
C TYR A 72 -25.33 -7.06 -5.60
N GLY A 73 -25.52 -6.24 -6.63
CA GLY A 73 -25.73 -4.80 -6.44
C GLY A 73 -25.15 -3.94 -7.54
N TYR A 74 -24.81 -2.71 -7.17
CA TYR A 74 -24.26 -1.68 -8.03
C TYR A 74 -22.92 -1.20 -7.47
N GLN A 75 -21.85 -1.31 -8.26
CA GLN A 75 -20.56 -0.71 -7.93
C GLN A 75 -19.76 -0.45 -9.22
N GLN A 76 -19.20 0.75 -9.37
CA GLN A 76 -18.20 1.02 -10.42
C GLN A 76 -16.85 0.43 -10.01
N SER A 77 -16.06 -0.05 -10.97
CA SER A 77 -14.70 -0.54 -10.70
C SER A 77 -13.83 0.52 -10.03
N LYS A 78 -12.90 0.08 -9.17
CA LYS A 78 -11.92 0.96 -8.53
C LYS A 78 -10.81 1.33 -9.50
N ASP A 79 -10.34 0.32 -10.22
CA ASP A 79 -9.37 0.43 -11.32
C ASP A 79 -9.85 -0.42 -12.51
N GLY A 80 -9.54 -0.01 -13.73
CA GLY A 80 -9.94 -0.76 -14.92
C GLY A 80 -11.47 -0.92 -15.10
N ASN A 81 -11.90 -2.12 -15.48
CA ASN A 81 -13.23 -2.47 -15.97
C ASN A 81 -13.95 -3.55 -15.15
N GLY A 82 -13.25 -4.22 -14.24
CA GLY A 82 -13.77 -5.34 -13.48
C GLY A 82 -13.34 -5.34 -12.02
N TYR A 83 -13.80 -6.34 -11.30
CA TYR A 83 -13.41 -6.64 -9.92
C TYR A 83 -13.88 -8.05 -9.54
N VAL A 84 -13.39 -8.54 -8.42
CA VAL A 84 -13.83 -9.82 -7.84
C VAL A 84 -14.85 -9.55 -6.73
N GLY A 85 -15.79 -10.46 -6.51
CA GLY A 85 -16.62 -10.48 -5.30
C GLY A 85 -16.46 -11.77 -4.52
N ILE A 86 -16.49 -11.69 -3.19
CA ILE A 86 -16.39 -12.86 -2.30
C ILE A 86 -17.35 -12.77 -1.12
N ALA A 87 -17.91 -13.93 -0.75
CA ALA A 87 -18.66 -14.12 0.49
C ALA A 87 -17.72 -14.28 1.69
N LEU A 88 -17.96 -13.52 2.77
CA LEU A 88 -17.03 -13.41 3.89
C LEU A 88 -17.63 -13.75 5.26
N TRP A 89 -18.95 -13.96 5.32
CA TRP A 89 -19.66 -14.30 6.55
C TRP A 89 -21.07 -14.84 6.28
N GLY A 90 -21.55 -15.74 7.14
CA GLY A 90 -22.92 -16.27 7.10
C GLY A 90 -22.93 -17.79 6.90
N PHE A 91 -23.60 -18.52 7.81
CA PHE A 91 -23.63 -19.98 7.84
C PHE A 91 -22.22 -20.62 7.86
N ASN A 92 -21.23 -19.91 8.43
CA ASN A 92 -19.82 -20.24 8.38
C ASN A 92 -19.25 -20.48 6.98
N TYR A 93 -19.86 -19.89 5.93
CA TYR A 93 -19.34 -19.93 4.57
C TYR A 93 -18.30 -18.83 4.33
N ARG A 94 -17.21 -19.15 3.64
CA ARG A 94 -16.12 -18.24 3.27
C ARG A 94 -15.64 -18.51 1.86
N GLU A 95 -15.36 -17.43 1.16
CA GLU A 95 -14.65 -17.41 -0.10
C GLU A 95 -13.34 -16.65 0.06
N TYR A 96 -12.36 -17.09 -0.70
CA TYR A 96 -11.02 -16.52 -0.70
C TYR A 96 -10.53 -16.41 -2.14
N ILE A 97 -9.66 -15.44 -2.36
CA ILE A 97 -8.88 -15.33 -3.58
C ILE A 97 -7.39 -15.43 -3.25
N GLN A 98 -6.66 -16.12 -4.11
CA GLN A 98 -5.25 -16.42 -3.94
C GLN A 98 -4.50 -16.14 -5.24
N VAL A 99 -3.32 -15.54 -5.14
CA VAL A 99 -2.43 -15.30 -6.28
C VAL A 99 -0.97 -15.51 -5.89
N GLN A 100 -0.19 -15.99 -6.85
CA GLN A 100 1.26 -16.06 -6.74
C GLN A 100 1.87 -14.68 -7.02
N LEU A 101 2.77 -14.23 -6.16
CA LEU A 101 3.52 -12.99 -6.39
C LEU A 101 4.53 -13.19 -7.53
N GLU A 102 4.81 -12.13 -8.27
CA GLU A 102 5.82 -12.10 -9.35
C GLU A 102 7.24 -12.47 -8.86
N GLN A 103 7.50 -12.27 -7.57
CA GLN A 103 8.71 -12.70 -6.90
C GLN A 103 8.44 -13.06 -5.44
N THR A 104 9.22 -14.01 -4.91
CA THR A 104 9.28 -14.26 -3.48
C THR A 104 9.69 -12.98 -2.75
N LEU A 105 9.03 -12.67 -1.64
CA LEU A 105 9.43 -11.54 -0.81
C LEU A 105 10.84 -11.77 -0.25
N VAL A 106 11.61 -10.70 -0.12
CA VAL A 106 12.98 -10.73 0.41
C VAL A 106 12.97 -10.61 1.94
N ALA A 107 13.70 -11.50 2.61
CA ALA A 107 13.81 -11.52 4.06
C ALA A 107 14.28 -10.16 4.62
N ASN A 108 13.67 -9.73 5.72
CA ASN A 108 13.92 -8.47 6.42
C ASN A 108 13.64 -7.20 5.60
N GLU A 109 13.04 -7.32 4.42
CA GLU A 109 12.48 -6.16 3.72
C GLU A 109 11.06 -5.89 4.22
N LYS A 110 10.73 -4.59 4.33
CA LYS A 110 9.40 -4.13 4.68
C LYS A 110 8.59 -3.93 3.39
N TYR A 111 7.38 -4.43 3.37
CA TYR A 111 6.46 -4.32 2.24
C TYR A 111 5.23 -3.50 2.65
N TYR A 112 4.80 -2.61 1.77
CA TYR A 112 3.49 -1.97 1.84
C TYR A 112 2.48 -2.82 1.09
N VAL A 113 1.35 -3.06 1.72
CA VAL A 113 0.27 -3.87 1.19
C VAL A 113 -1.01 -3.08 1.25
N SER A 114 -1.78 -3.10 0.16
CA SER A 114 -3.12 -2.53 0.14
C SER A 114 -4.06 -3.26 -0.79
N PHE A 115 -5.35 -3.14 -0.54
CA PHE A 115 -6.41 -3.53 -1.45
C PHE A 115 -7.67 -2.75 -1.09
N TYR A 116 -8.55 -2.56 -2.05
CA TYR A 116 -9.82 -1.88 -1.83
C TYR A 116 -10.96 -2.87 -1.71
N VAL A 117 -11.91 -2.54 -0.85
CA VAL A 117 -13.13 -3.31 -0.64
C VAL A 117 -14.35 -2.41 -0.71
N ASN A 118 -15.48 -2.95 -1.16
CA ASN A 118 -16.76 -2.27 -1.12
C ASN A 118 -17.87 -3.28 -0.78
N LEU A 119 -18.80 -2.89 0.09
CA LEU A 119 -19.89 -3.76 0.52
C LEU A 119 -20.97 -3.84 -0.56
N SER A 120 -21.36 -5.06 -0.95
CA SER A 120 -22.52 -5.26 -1.81
C SER A 120 -23.79 -4.68 -1.18
N ASN A 121 -24.66 -4.05 -1.97
CA ASN A 121 -25.90 -3.44 -1.47
C ASN A 121 -26.88 -4.44 -0.82
N LEU A 122 -26.70 -5.75 -1.04
CA LEU A 122 -27.55 -6.82 -0.53
C LEU A 122 -26.98 -7.53 0.70
N ALA A 123 -25.79 -7.13 1.16
CA ALA A 123 -25.01 -7.83 2.18
C ALA A 123 -25.05 -7.17 3.57
N ILE A 124 -24.72 -7.97 4.58
CA ILE A 124 -24.44 -7.50 5.94
C ILE A 124 -22.97 -7.12 6.05
N CYS A 125 -22.66 -5.97 6.66
CA CYS A 125 -21.28 -5.53 6.80
C CYS A 125 -20.57 -6.21 7.97
N ILE A 126 -19.26 -6.42 7.83
CA ILE A 126 -18.40 -7.06 8.83
C ILE A 126 -17.19 -6.18 9.14
N ASN A 127 -16.49 -6.52 10.23
CA ASN A 127 -15.22 -5.89 10.59
C ASN A 127 -13.99 -6.72 10.22
N GLN A 128 -14.13 -8.02 9.93
CA GLN A 128 -13.01 -8.93 9.67
C GLN A 128 -12.79 -9.19 8.18
N ILE A 129 -11.82 -8.49 7.59
CA ILE A 129 -11.25 -8.81 6.27
C ILE A 129 -9.73 -8.63 6.39
N GLY A 130 -8.96 -9.53 5.80
CA GLY A 130 -7.51 -9.46 5.84
C GLY A 130 -6.83 -10.14 4.66
N LEU A 131 -5.51 -10.02 4.65
CA LEU A 131 -4.61 -10.67 3.71
C LEU A 131 -3.57 -11.49 4.49
N TYR A 132 -3.41 -12.74 4.07
CA TYR A 132 -2.42 -13.69 4.57
C TYR A 132 -1.35 -13.95 3.53
N PHE A 133 -0.08 -13.89 3.93
CA PHE A 133 1.05 -14.34 3.12
C PHE A 133 1.33 -15.83 3.36
N SER A 134 1.48 -16.58 2.27
CA SER A 134 1.82 -18.00 2.31
C SER A 134 3.11 -18.29 1.55
N SER A 135 3.88 -19.27 2.02
CA SER A 135 5.06 -19.77 1.31
C SER A 135 4.72 -20.76 0.19
N ASN A 136 3.55 -21.39 0.27
CA ASN A 136 3.10 -22.42 -0.66
C ASN A 136 1.69 -22.11 -1.18
N LEU A 137 1.34 -22.67 -2.33
CA LEU A 137 -0.04 -22.69 -2.83
C LEU A 137 -0.93 -23.43 -1.81
N ILE A 138 -2.05 -22.82 -1.41
CA ILE A 138 -3.04 -23.44 -0.53
C ILE A 138 -4.16 -24.06 -1.37
N GLN A 139 -4.56 -25.27 -1.01
CA GLN A 139 -5.70 -25.98 -1.60
C GLN A 139 -6.37 -26.86 -0.55
N GLU A 140 -7.49 -26.39 0.00
CA GLU A 140 -8.24 -27.03 1.08
C GLU A 140 -9.65 -27.42 0.63
N ASN A 141 -10.12 -28.60 1.03
CA ASN A 141 -11.45 -29.09 0.69
C ASN A 141 -12.51 -28.62 1.69
N ILE A 142 -12.56 -27.32 1.97
CA ILE A 142 -13.47 -26.69 2.94
C ILE A 142 -14.21 -25.51 2.30
N THR A 143 -15.30 -25.09 2.93
CA THR A 143 -15.99 -23.81 2.62
C THR A 143 -16.05 -22.88 3.83
N SER A 144 -15.41 -23.27 4.94
CA SER A 144 -15.33 -22.51 6.18
C SER A 144 -14.05 -21.68 6.25
N ALA A 145 -13.89 -20.94 7.35
CA ALA A 145 -12.70 -20.14 7.58
C ALA A 145 -11.41 -20.97 7.52
N LEU A 146 -10.43 -20.49 6.75
CA LEU A 146 -9.06 -20.98 6.76
C LEU A 146 -8.41 -20.61 8.09
N ASN A 147 -7.76 -21.59 8.73
CA ASN A 147 -7.12 -21.41 10.03
C ASN A 147 -5.71 -20.79 9.91
N TYR A 148 -5.65 -19.57 9.38
CA TYR A 148 -4.42 -18.76 9.31
C TYR A 148 -4.63 -17.42 10.00
N THR A 149 -3.54 -16.83 10.49
CA THR A 149 -3.56 -15.47 11.05
C THR A 149 -3.11 -14.49 9.97
N PRO A 150 -4.01 -13.63 9.45
CA PRO A 150 -3.63 -12.66 8.42
C PRO A 150 -2.66 -11.62 8.96
N GLN A 151 -1.66 -11.25 8.17
CA GLN A 151 -0.66 -10.24 8.55
C GLN A 151 -1.14 -8.81 8.26
N ILE A 152 -2.05 -8.65 7.30
CA ILE A 152 -2.73 -7.39 7.04
C ILE A 152 -4.19 -7.55 7.45
N THR A 153 -4.67 -6.68 8.31
CA THR A 153 -6.04 -6.73 8.84
C THR A 153 -6.72 -5.38 8.67
N ASN A 154 -8.03 -5.41 8.50
CA ASN A 154 -8.85 -4.22 8.54
C ASN A 154 -8.78 -3.55 9.93
N THR A 155 -8.39 -2.28 9.96
CA THR A 155 -8.33 -1.45 11.18
C THR A 155 -9.37 -0.33 11.18
N ASN A 156 -10.22 -0.24 10.15
CA ASN A 156 -11.21 0.82 9.98
C ASN A 156 -12.53 0.54 10.73
N GLY A 157 -12.64 -0.58 11.45
CA GLY A 157 -13.89 -1.02 12.07
C GLY A 157 -14.84 -1.66 11.05
N PHE A 158 -16.13 -1.35 11.11
CA PHE A 158 -17.11 -1.89 10.15
C PHE A 158 -16.95 -1.28 8.76
N LEU A 159 -16.85 -2.14 7.75
CA LEU A 159 -16.69 -1.75 6.35
C LEU A 159 -18.07 -1.60 5.68
N ALA A 160 -18.80 -0.56 6.05
CA ALA A 160 -20.22 -0.41 5.73
C ALA A 160 -20.51 0.32 4.39
N ASP A 161 -19.48 0.83 3.71
CA ASP A 161 -19.69 1.68 2.53
C ASP A 161 -20.07 0.85 1.30
N THR A 162 -21.17 1.25 0.65
CA THR A 162 -21.71 0.62 -0.56
C THR A 162 -21.60 1.54 -1.78
N ALA A 163 -20.93 2.68 -1.66
CA ALA A 163 -20.80 3.69 -2.71
C ALA A 163 -19.32 3.98 -3.02
N ASP A 164 -18.53 4.19 -1.96
CA ASP A 164 -17.11 4.44 -2.06
C ASP A 164 -16.30 3.20 -1.67
N TRP A 165 -15.19 3.00 -2.37
CA TRP A 165 -14.24 1.93 -2.07
C TRP A 165 -13.42 2.26 -0.83
N GLN A 166 -13.36 1.34 0.12
CA GLN A 166 -12.63 1.48 1.37
C GLN A 166 -11.27 0.78 1.29
N LEU A 167 -10.21 1.49 1.67
CA LEU A 167 -8.85 0.98 1.66
C LEU A 167 -8.57 0.13 2.90
N ILE A 168 -8.14 -1.12 2.69
CA ILE A 168 -7.44 -1.91 3.70
C ILE A 168 -5.96 -1.90 3.35
N SER A 169 -5.12 -1.48 4.29
CA SER A 169 -3.68 -1.40 4.06
C SER A 169 -2.89 -1.65 5.34
N GLY A 170 -1.63 -2.02 5.17
CA GLY A 170 -0.68 -2.13 6.26
C GLY A 170 0.73 -2.35 5.74
N THR A 171 1.66 -2.55 6.67
CA THR A 171 3.03 -2.91 6.34
C THR A 171 3.40 -4.24 6.95
N TYR A 172 4.20 -5.01 6.23
CA TYR A 172 4.63 -6.35 6.64
C TYR A 172 6.16 -6.48 6.55
N LEU A 173 6.81 -7.01 7.58
CA LEU A 173 8.23 -7.36 7.56
C LEU A 173 8.38 -8.82 7.12
N SER A 174 8.96 -9.05 5.94
CA SER A 174 9.03 -10.36 5.32
C SER A 174 10.04 -11.29 5.99
N ASN A 175 9.71 -12.59 6.06
CA ASN A 175 10.61 -13.66 6.48
C ASN A 175 11.44 -14.23 5.33
N GLY A 176 11.11 -13.88 4.08
CA GLY A 176 11.86 -14.26 2.88
C GLY A 176 11.36 -15.51 2.17
N ASN A 177 10.18 -15.99 2.52
CA ASN A 177 9.61 -17.22 1.96
C ASN A 177 8.18 -17.04 1.43
N GLU A 178 7.64 -15.82 1.50
CA GLU A 178 6.28 -15.52 1.07
C GLU A 178 6.21 -15.48 -0.46
N ASN A 179 5.43 -16.39 -1.05
CA ASN A 179 5.26 -16.55 -2.50
C ASN A 179 3.82 -16.25 -2.96
N TYR A 180 2.85 -16.29 -2.04
CA TYR A 180 1.43 -16.13 -2.35
C TYR A 180 0.78 -15.16 -1.37
N ILE A 181 -0.27 -14.50 -1.84
CA ILE A 181 -1.23 -13.78 -0.98
C ILE A 181 -2.60 -14.43 -1.06
N ILE A 182 -3.32 -14.43 0.05
CA ILE A 182 -4.69 -14.91 0.17
C ILE A 182 -5.51 -13.81 0.84
N ILE A 183 -6.62 -13.40 0.22
CA ILE A 183 -7.51 -12.35 0.74
C ILE A 183 -8.85 -12.97 1.12
N GLY A 184 -9.34 -12.65 2.33
CA GLY A 184 -10.66 -13.06 2.82
C GLY A 184 -10.86 -12.81 4.31
N ASN A 185 -11.79 -13.55 4.92
CA ASN A 185 -12.07 -13.50 6.36
C ASN A 185 -11.61 -14.80 7.02
N PHE A 186 -10.61 -14.73 7.89
CA PHE A 186 -9.97 -15.88 8.54
C PHE A 186 -10.61 -16.26 9.89
N TYR A 187 -11.71 -15.61 10.25
CA TYR A 187 -12.43 -15.84 11.50
C TYR A 187 -13.76 -16.56 11.22
N ASP A 188 -14.18 -17.44 12.13
CA ASP A 188 -15.50 -18.05 12.09
C ASP A 188 -16.62 -17.01 12.37
N ASP A 189 -17.88 -17.41 12.25
CA ASP A 189 -19.01 -16.51 12.45
C ASP A 189 -19.11 -15.98 13.90
N ALA A 190 -18.61 -16.71 14.90
CA ALA A 190 -18.64 -16.31 16.31
C ALA A 190 -17.58 -15.24 16.63
N HIS A 191 -16.49 -15.20 15.87
CA HIS A 191 -15.39 -14.25 16.02
C HIS A 191 -15.37 -13.15 14.94
N THR A 192 -16.45 -13.04 14.16
CA THR A 192 -16.69 -11.96 13.20
C THR A 192 -17.83 -11.09 13.69
N ASP A 193 -17.57 -9.82 13.97
CA ASP A 193 -18.62 -8.88 14.35
C ASP A 193 -19.35 -8.38 13.09
N THR A 194 -20.64 -8.13 13.21
CA THR A 194 -21.49 -7.74 12.10
C THR A 194 -22.33 -6.51 12.44
N MET A 195 -22.56 -5.68 11.43
CA MET A 195 -23.51 -4.57 11.54
C MET A 195 -24.45 -4.58 10.34
N LYS A 196 -25.74 -4.52 10.62
CA LYS A 196 -26.75 -4.46 9.57
C LYS A 196 -26.91 -3.02 9.09
N VAL A 197 -26.38 -2.73 7.91
CA VAL A 197 -26.49 -1.42 7.23
C VAL A 197 -27.40 -1.44 6.01
N GLY A 198 -27.85 -2.64 5.63
CA GLY A 198 -28.66 -2.97 4.47
C GLY A 198 -28.71 -4.50 4.33
N GLY A 199 -29.38 -5.00 3.29
CA GLY A 199 -29.33 -6.42 2.96
C GLY A 199 -30.08 -7.39 3.90
N THR A 200 -30.25 -8.62 3.42
CA THR A 200 -30.85 -9.74 4.17
C THR A 200 -30.03 -11.02 4.11
N TYR A 201 -28.98 -11.04 3.28
CA TYR A 201 -28.12 -12.17 3.06
C TYR A 201 -26.80 -11.98 3.82
N GLY A 202 -25.91 -12.99 3.81
CA GLY A 202 -24.62 -12.93 4.47
C GLY A 202 -23.74 -11.75 4.03
N SER A 203 -22.46 -11.80 4.38
CA SER A 203 -21.52 -10.76 3.96
C SER A 203 -20.97 -11.05 2.58
N PHE A 204 -21.00 -10.08 1.68
CA PHE A 204 -20.41 -10.14 0.34
C PHE A 204 -19.73 -8.81 0.02
N TYR A 205 -18.46 -8.87 -0.38
CA TYR A 205 -17.66 -7.69 -0.70
C TYR A 205 -17.04 -7.80 -2.07
N TYR A 206 -17.02 -6.68 -2.79
CA TYR A 206 -16.19 -6.51 -3.98
C TYR A 206 -14.75 -6.16 -3.55
N ILE A 207 -13.76 -6.63 -4.30
CA ILE A 207 -12.33 -6.42 -4.08
C ILE A 207 -11.68 -5.96 -5.39
N ASP A 208 -10.86 -4.92 -5.31
CA ASP A 208 -10.15 -4.34 -6.47
C ASP A 208 -8.84 -3.66 -6.04
N ASP A 209 -7.97 -3.37 -7.02
CA ASP A 209 -6.70 -2.62 -6.90
C ASP A 209 -5.79 -3.14 -5.75
N VAL A 210 -5.33 -4.39 -5.92
CA VAL A 210 -4.47 -5.10 -4.95
C VAL A 210 -3.01 -4.76 -5.17
N TYR A 211 -2.32 -4.30 -4.13
CA TYR A 211 -0.92 -3.90 -4.20
C TYR A 211 -0.07 -4.60 -3.14
N VAL A 212 1.09 -5.11 -3.57
CA VAL A 212 2.21 -5.49 -2.71
C VAL A 212 3.47 -4.92 -3.32
N GLY A 213 4.20 -4.10 -2.58
CA GLY A 213 5.46 -3.53 -3.04
C GLY A 213 6.39 -3.22 -1.88
N ILE A 214 7.67 -3.04 -2.17
CA ILE A 214 8.66 -2.64 -1.17
C ILE A 214 8.20 -1.32 -0.56
N ASP A 215 8.12 -1.29 0.77
CA ASP A 215 7.90 -0.07 1.52
C ASP A 215 9.17 0.77 1.45
N THR A 216 9.24 1.63 0.43
CA THR A 216 10.35 2.58 0.25
C THR A 216 10.27 3.75 1.21
N THR A 217 9.25 3.83 2.07
CA THR A 217 9.33 4.73 3.21
C THR A 217 10.49 4.23 4.06
N VAL A 218 11.59 4.99 4.03
CA VAL A 218 12.69 4.78 4.96
C VAL A 218 12.06 4.91 6.33
N ASN A 219 11.84 3.78 7.01
CA ASN A 219 11.78 3.76 8.45
C ASN A 219 13.09 4.42 8.86
N ILE A 220 13.02 5.71 9.19
CA ILE A 220 14.03 6.33 10.03
C ILE A 220 13.85 5.60 11.37
N ASN A 221 14.40 4.40 11.45
CA ASN A 221 14.68 3.76 12.72
C ASN A 221 15.59 4.77 13.42
N THR A 222 15.01 5.52 14.35
CA THR A 222 15.74 6.34 15.31
C THR A 222 16.65 5.47 16.20
N ASP A 223 16.56 4.15 16.07
CA ASP A 223 17.39 3.15 16.75
C ASP A 223 18.30 2.34 15.80
N VAL A 224 18.55 2.80 14.56
CA VAL A 224 19.85 2.45 13.98
C VAL A 224 20.86 3.16 14.87
N GLN A 225 21.77 2.41 15.49
CA GLN A 225 22.99 2.96 16.07
C GLN A 225 23.74 3.73 14.98
N SER A 226 23.31 4.95 14.71
CA SER A 226 24.04 5.89 13.89
C SER A 226 25.31 6.14 14.69
N ARG A 227 26.44 5.70 14.15
CA ARG A 227 27.71 6.34 14.49
C ARG A 227 27.45 7.84 14.47
N GLU A 228 27.67 8.48 15.61
CA GLU A 228 27.36 9.88 15.86
C GLU A 228 28.14 10.77 14.89
N GLU A 229 27.60 11.02 13.69
CA GLU A 229 27.91 12.25 12.99
C GLU A 229 26.97 13.32 13.52
N GLU A 230 27.56 14.22 14.32
CA GLU A 230 26.83 15.28 15.02
C GLU A 230 26.43 16.37 14.02
N ILE A 231 25.30 16.17 13.32
CA ILE A 231 24.66 17.24 12.54
C ILE A 231 23.75 18.04 13.45
N SER A 232 24.13 19.29 13.70
CA SER A 232 23.40 20.24 14.54
C SER A 232 22.73 21.33 13.69
N LEU A 233 21.49 21.65 14.06
CA LEU A 233 20.72 22.74 13.46
C LEU A 233 20.23 23.70 14.55
N TYR A 234 20.57 24.97 14.43
CA TYR A 234 20.22 25.98 15.43
C TYR A 234 20.13 27.40 14.83
N PRO A 235 19.34 28.30 15.41
CA PRO A 235 18.31 28.01 16.41
C PRO A 235 17.20 27.17 15.79
N ASN A 236 16.51 26.39 16.61
CA ASN A 236 15.28 25.70 16.23
C ASN A 236 14.38 25.66 17.48
N PRO A 237 13.30 26.45 17.54
CA PRO A 237 12.67 27.21 16.45
C PRO A 237 13.50 28.39 15.91
N ALA A 238 13.22 28.82 14.68
CA ALA A 238 13.92 29.93 14.02
C ALA A 238 12.96 30.94 13.38
N LYS A 239 13.36 32.21 13.36
CA LYS A 239 12.61 33.30 12.69
C LYS A 239 13.15 33.60 11.30
N GLU A 240 14.45 33.93 11.23
CA GLU A 240 15.07 34.43 10.00
C GLU A 240 15.96 33.41 9.31
N ARG A 241 16.71 32.63 10.09
CA ARG A 241 17.71 31.68 9.57
C ARG A 241 17.96 30.52 10.51
N VAL A 242 18.44 29.42 9.95
CA VAL A 242 18.96 28.24 10.67
C VAL A 242 20.39 27.99 10.22
N PHE A 243 21.29 27.83 11.17
CA PHE A 243 22.65 27.35 10.98
C PHE A 243 22.67 25.83 10.99
N ILE A 244 23.46 25.25 10.10
CA ILE A 244 23.69 23.82 10.00
C ILE A 244 25.19 23.60 10.14
N LYS A 245 25.59 22.72 11.05
CA LYS A 245 26.99 22.34 11.27
C LYS A 245 27.11 20.82 11.24
N THR A 246 28.19 20.34 10.65
CA THR A 246 28.64 18.95 10.69
C THR A 246 30.13 18.92 11.02
N GLU A 247 30.59 17.88 11.71
CA GLU A 247 32.00 17.62 11.97
C GLU A 247 32.72 16.99 10.75
N ASN A 248 31.98 16.64 9.69
CA ASN A 248 32.53 16.07 8.47
C ASN A 248 33.31 17.12 7.65
N SER A 249 34.51 16.76 7.18
CA SER A 249 35.35 17.61 6.33
C SER A 249 35.09 17.42 4.83
N LYS A 250 34.19 16.52 4.44
CA LYS A 250 33.82 16.26 3.04
C LYS A 250 32.50 16.96 2.67
N PRO A 251 32.26 17.20 1.37
CA PRO A 251 31.02 17.83 0.92
C PRO A 251 29.79 16.97 1.27
N ALA A 252 28.77 17.64 1.79
CA ALA A 252 27.44 17.12 2.06
C ALA A 252 26.42 17.88 1.21
N GLU A 253 25.39 17.18 0.75
CA GLU A 253 24.29 17.76 -0.01
C GLU A 253 23.06 17.93 0.87
N MET A 254 22.54 19.15 0.95
CA MET A 254 21.39 19.51 1.77
C MET A 254 20.17 19.80 0.90
N PHE A 255 19.02 19.27 1.31
CA PHE A 255 17.71 19.49 0.71
C PHE A 255 16.74 19.92 1.79
N VAL A 256 15.88 20.90 1.50
CA VAL A 256 14.88 21.41 2.45
C VAL A 256 13.51 21.31 1.84
N TYR A 257 12.58 20.67 2.56
CA TYR A 257 11.22 20.41 2.11
C TYR A 257 10.18 21.07 3.02
N ASN A 258 9.04 21.45 2.46
CA ASN A 258 7.84 21.74 3.26
C ASN A 258 7.13 20.44 3.71
N ILE A 259 6.05 20.56 4.47
CA ILE A 259 5.27 19.39 4.96
C ILE A 259 4.55 18.61 3.85
N GLN A 260 4.34 19.21 2.68
CA GLN A 260 3.77 18.55 1.50
C GLN A 260 4.82 17.82 0.66
N GLY A 261 6.10 17.84 1.08
CA GLY A 261 7.20 17.19 0.36
C GLY A 261 7.75 18.01 -0.83
N CYS A 262 7.33 19.27 -1.02
CA CYS A 262 7.90 20.13 -2.05
C CYS A 262 9.30 20.60 -1.65
N LEU A 263 10.28 20.44 -2.55
CA LEU A 263 11.65 20.93 -2.38
C LEU A 263 11.68 22.47 -2.47
N LEU A 264 12.18 23.12 -1.43
CA LEU A 264 12.29 24.58 -1.33
C LEU A 264 13.72 25.09 -1.47
N HIS A 265 14.70 24.28 -1.09
CA HIS A 265 16.12 24.67 -1.12
C HIS A 265 17.03 23.47 -1.29
N GLN A 266 18.08 23.63 -2.08
CA GLN A 266 19.12 22.63 -2.27
C GLN A 266 20.48 23.30 -2.34
N GLN A 267 21.48 22.77 -1.63
CA GLN A 267 22.87 23.24 -1.71
C GLN A 267 23.86 22.20 -1.22
N THR A 268 25.10 22.30 -1.69
CA THR A 268 26.24 21.57 -1.13
C THR A 268 26.95 22.43 -0.09
N PHE A 269 27.41 21.81 1.00
CA PHE A 269 28.24 22.46 2.03
C PHE A 269 29.27 21.48 2.59
N THR A 270 30.30 21.96 3.28
CA THR A 270 31.31 21.06 3.88
C THR A 270 31.14 20.99 5.39
N LYS A 271 31.56 22.03 6.13
CA LYS A 271 31.49 22.04 7.60
C LYS A 271 30.24 22.73 8.14
N SER A 272 29.84 23.82 7.50
CA SER A 272 28.73 24.63 7.97
C SER A 272 28.08 25.40 6.86
N THR A 273 26.81 25.69 7.03
CA THR A 273 26.05 26.56 6.15
C THR A 273 24.86 27.17 6.90
N ASN A 274 24.06 27.98 6.21
CA ASN A 274 22.82 28.55 6.70
C ASN A 274 21.68 28.36 5.68
N ILE A 275 20.46 28.38 6.20
CA ILE A 275 19.21 28.50 5.43
C ILE A 275 18.55 29.80 5.86
N TYR A 276 18.22 30.67 4.90
CA TYR A 276 17.42 31.86 5.15
C TYR A 276 15.94 31.54 4.94
N LEU A 277 15.13 31.80 5.95
CA LEU A 277 13.72 31.43 6.00
C LEU A 277 12.78 32.60 5.67
N GLN A 278 13.30 33.82 5.53
CA GLN A 278 12.53 35.07 5.43
C GLN A 278 11.35 35.00 4.45
N ASN A 279 11.52 34.32 3.31
CA ASN A 279 10.51 34.23 2.25
C ASN A 279 9.60 32.99 2.33
N TRP A 280 9.76 32.13 3.33
CA TRP A 280 8.89 30.96 3.47
C TRP A 280 7.62 31.33 4.29
N PRO A 281 6.58 30.50 4.35
CA PRO A 281 5.54 30.63 5.38
C PRO A 281 6.02 30.24 6.78
N ALA A 282 5.28 30.60 7.83
CA ALA A 282 5.47 29.99 9.15
C ALA A 282 5.03 28.52 9.10
N GLY A 283 5.79 27.62 9.74
CA GLY A 283 5.47 26.19 9.67
C GLY A 283 6.67 25.27 9.89
N VAL A 284 6.43 23.98 9.62
CA VAL A 284 7.40 22.91 9.77
C VAL A 284 8.10 22.63 8.44
N TYR A 285 9.42 22.43 8.51
CA TYR A 285 10.27 22.08 7.39
C TYR A 285 11.14 20.88 7.73
N TYR A 286 11.52 20.09 6.73
CA TYR A 286 12.43 18.96 6.88
C TYR A 286 13.71 19.21 6.10
N VAL A 287 14.84 19.11 6.77
CA VAL A 287 16.18 19.19 6.17
C VAL A 287 16.73 17.79 6.05
N LYS A 288 16.96 17.33 4.81
CA LYS A 288 17.67 16.09 4.48
C LYS A 288 19.10 16.45 4.11
N ILE A 289 20.07 15.83 4.77
CA ILE A 289 21.50 16.01 4.50
C ILE A 289 22.07 14.65 4.09
N VAL A 290 22.61 14.58 2.89
CA VAL A 290 23.25 13.41 2.31
C VAL A 290 24.75 13.61 2.41
N THR A 291 25.42 12.71 3.11
CA THR A 291 26.88 12.64 3.23
C THR A 291 27.37 11.33 2.63
N GLU A 292 28.68 11.14 2.53
CA GLU A 292 29.24 9.82 2.18
C GLU A 292 28.93 8.73 3.21
N ASN A 293 28.67 9.11 4.47
CA ASN A 293 28.49 8.19 5.59
C ASN A 293 27.01 7.89 5.88
N GLY A 294 26.09 8.57 5.19
CA GLY A 294 24.66 8.33 5.33
C GLY A 294 23.79 9.54 5.07
N ILE A 295 22.49 9.33 5.29
CA ILE A 295 21.43 10.32 5.13
C ILE A 295 20.91 10.70 6.51
N PHE A 296 20.86 12.00 6.79
CA PHE A 296 20.36 12.57 8.04
C PHE A 296 19.15 13.44 7.77
N VAL A 297 18.11 13.31 8.59
CA VAL A 297 16.90 14.15 8.50
C VAL A 297 16.69 14.89 9.82
N ARG A 298 16.39 16.19 9.72
CA ARG A 298 16.15 17.08 10.86
C ARG A 298 14.94 17.98 10.60
N LYS A 299 14.12 18.17 11.62
CA LYS A 299 12.94 19.05 11.58
C LYS A 299 13.35 20.48 11.96
N ILE A 300 12.91 21.48 11.19
CA ILE A 300 12.97 22.91 11.54
C ILE A 300 11.55 23.41 11.80
N LEU A 301 11.36 24.17 12.87
CA LEU A 301 10.18 24.99 13.10
C LEU A 301 10.49 26.45 12.77
N ARG A 302 9.79 27.02 11.79
CA ARG A 302 9.87 28.44 11.46
C ARG A 302 8.71 29.20 12.11
N GLU A 303 9.03 30.17 12.94
CA GLU A 303 8.04 31.00 13.62
C GLU A 303 7.54 32.15 12.73
N GLY A 304 6.27 32.53 12.93
CA GLY A 304 5.75 33.78 12.38
C GLY A 304 6.49 34.99 12.98
N LEU A 305 6.51 36.09 12.22
CA LEU A 305 7.01 37.38 12.74
C LEU A 305 6.12 37.89 13.87
#